data_AF-V6LJD2-F1
#
_entry.id   AF-V6LJD2-F1
#
_cell.length_a   1.000
_cell.length_b   1.000
_cell.length_c   1.000
_cell.angle_alpha   90.00
_cell.angle_beta   90.00
_cell.angle_gamma   90.00
#
_symmetry.space_group_name_H-M   'P 1'
#
loop_
_entity.id
_entity.type
_entity.pdbx_description
1 polymer ?
#
loop_
_entity_poly.entity_id
_entity_poly.type
_entity_poly.pdbx_seq_one_letter_code
_entity_poly.pdbx_strand_id
1 'polypeptide(L)'
;MEDGIPKRFEGMTVKQVRQLLSTNIQHLPSYSVTLTGEVPDSWNWSKRMPKCSGPDTVRDQADCGSCWAFSAVNQLADNRCIQKLDKKRIQLSEQYVVSCDPINTGCDGGYIKVVQHYLINTGTVTDKCTPYTSGLSGRDGKCPQKCKDDSELEFIKATKTENVCADEESIKVAITKG
;
A
#
# COMPACT_ATOMS: atom_id res chain seq x y z
N MET A 1 -3.30 25.76 -7.35
CA MET A 1 -4.22 25.03 -6.46
C MET A 1 -5.09 26.08 -5.82
N GLU A 2 -6.41 25.99 -5.98
CA GLU A 2 -7.30 26.84 -5.18
C GLU A 2 -7.37 26.25 -3.78
N ASP A 3 -7.15 27.10 -2.78
CA ASP A 3 -7.34 26.73 -1.38
C ASP A 3 -8.83 26.47 -1.16
N GLY A 4 -9.19 25.22 -0.87
CA GLY A 4 -10.59 24.81 -0.70
C GLY A 4 -10.72 23.35 -0.29
N ILE A 5 -11.91 22.97 0.21
CA ILE A 5 -12.23 21.57 0.49
C ILE A 5 -12.25 20.83 -0.86
N PRO A 6 -11.44 19.78 -1.07
CA PRO A 6 -11.51 19.03 -2.31
C PRO A 6 -12.91 18.45 -2.51
N LYS A 7 -13.43 18.46 -3.75
CA LYS A 7 -14.80 17.99 -4.10
C LYS A 7 -15.20 16.67 -3.46
N ARG A 8 -14.25 15.74 -3.32
CA ARG A 8 -14.46 14.44 -2.65
C ARG A 8 -14.99 14.57 -1.21
N PHE A 9 -14.53 15.59 -0.49
CA PHE A 9 -14.81 15.79 0.93
C PHE A 9 -15.90 16.84 1.18
N GLU A 10 -16.44 17.46 0.14
CA GLU A 10 -17.56 18.39 0.27
C GLU A 10 -18.78 17.66 0.87
N GLY A 11 -19.35 18.24 1.94
CA GLY A 11 -20.50 17.66 2.64
C GLY A 11 -20.20 16.46 3.55
N MET A 12 -18.95 15.99 3.64
CA MET A 12 -18.58 14.93 4.58
C MET A 12 -18.50 15.46 6.01
N THR A 13 -19.01 14.66 6.96
CA THR A 13 -18.81 14.91 8.39
C THR A 13 -17.40 14.53 8.83
N VAL A 14 -16.94 15.09 9.95
CA VAL A 14 -15.65 14.71 10.57
C VAL A 14 -15.57 13.22 10.84
N LYS A 15 -16.69 12.56 11.20
CA LYS A 15 -16.73 11.11 11.43
C LYS A 15 -16.43 10.34 10.14
N GLN A 16 -17.02 10.74 9.02
CA GLN A 16 -16.78 10.10 7.72
C GLN A 16 -15.34 10.33 7.26
N VAL A 17 -14.78 11.52 7.45
CA VAL A 17 -13.37 11.78 7.13
C VAL A 17 -12.44 10.94 8.01
N ARG A 18 -12.72 10.81 9.31
CA ARG A 18 -11.92 9.98 10.22
C ARG A 18 -11.89 8.50 9.81
N GLN A 19 -12.96 7.98 9.22
CA GLN A 19 -13.00 6.60 8.73
C GLN A 19 -12.03 6.34 7.57
N LEU A 20 -11.66 7.38 6.82
CA LEU A 20 -10.64 7.28 5.76
C LEU A 20 -9.21 7.25 6.30
N LEU A 21 -9.03 7.71 7.55
CA LEU A 21 -7.74 7.81 8.21
C LEU A 21 -7.54 6.57 9.08
N SER A 22 -6.33 6.01 9.09
CA SER A 22 -5.97 5.06 10.15
C SER A 22 -5.90 5.80 11.47
N THR A 23 -6.97 5.81 12.25
CA THR A 23 -7.01 6.47 13.56
C THR A 23 -6.33 5.67 14.67
N ASN A 24 -5.86 4.46 14.38
CA ASN A 24 -5.18 3.58 15.32
C ASN A 24 -3.73 3.31 14.91
N ILE A 25 -2.92 4.37 14.85
CA ILE A 25 -1.46 4.26 14.69
C ILE A 25 -0.85 4.00 16.07
N GLN A 26 -0.98 2.78 16.60
CA GLN A 26 -0.16 2.42 17.75
C GLN A 26 1.28 2.25 17.28
N HIS A 27 2.19 3.01 17.89
CA HIS A 27 3.62 2.82 17.75
C HIS A 27 4.00 1.48 18.37
N LEU A 28 3.98 0.42 17.55
CA LEU A 28 4.71 -0.79 17.91
C LEU A 28 6.19 -0.40 18.00
N PRO A 29 6.86 -0.59 19.15
CA PRO A 29 8.28 -0.33 19.25
C PRO A 29 8.98 -1.17 18.18
N SER A 30 9.66 -0.49 17.28
CA SER A 30 10.38 -1.10 16.19
C SER A 30 11.74 -0.44 16.11
N TYR A 31 12.76 -1.30 16.06
CA TYR A 31 14.11 -0.86 15.73
C TYR A 31 14.06 -0.20 14.35
N SER A 32 14.52 1.04 14.27
CA SER A 32 14.68 1.73 12.99
C SER A 32 16.12 1.63 12.54
N VAL A 33 16.29 1.35 11.26
CA VAL A 33 17.59 1.32 10.61
C VAL A 33 18.01 2.75 10.29
N THR A 34 19.27 3.08 10.60
CA THR A 34 19.95 4.29 10.11
C THR A 34 20.71 3.93 8.85
N LEU A 35 20.55 4.73 7.80
CA LEU A 35 21.23 4.55 6.52
C LEU A 35 22.13 5.74 6.24
N THR A 36 23.26 5.47 5.59
CA THR A 36 24.17 6.51 5.08
C THR A 36 24.28 6.39 3.56
N GLY A 37 24.45 7.53 2.89
CA GLY A 37 24.64 7.59 1.45
C GLY A 37 24.40 8.99 0.90
N GLU A 38 24.93 9.25 -0.29
CA GLU A 38 24.70 10.50 -1.01
C GLU A 38 23.26 10.55 -1.55
N VAL A 39 22.60 11.68 -1.34
CA VAL A 39 21.23 11.93 -1.81
C VAL A 39 21.21 13.19 -2.66
N PRO A 40 20.54 13.19 -3.83
CA PRO A 40 20.43 14.39 -4.66
C PRO A 40 19.46 15.39 -4.04
N ASP A 41 19.62 16.67 -4.40
CA ASP A 41 18.73 17.77 -3.97
C ASP A 41 17.25 17.53 -4.27
N SER A 42 16.95 16.75 -5.32
CA SER A 42 15.59 16.35 -5.65
C SER A 42 15.51 14.93 -6.21
N TRP A 43 14.42 14.25 -5.86
CA TRP A 43 14.12 12.91 -6.33
C TRP A 43 12.64 12.78 -6.71
N ASN A 44 12.38 12.17 -7.87
CA ASN A 44 11.02 11.89 -8.33
C ASN A 44 11.03 10.59 -9.15
N TRP A 45 10.45 9.53 -8.58
CA TRP A 45 10.38 8.21 -9.21
C TRP A 45 9.58 8.21 -10.51
N SER A 46 8.50 8.98 -10.63
CA SER A 46 7.67 8.97 -11.85
C SER A 46 8.39 9.58 -13.05
N LYS A 47 9.27 10.56 -12.82
CA LYS A 47 10.14 11.13 -13.87
C LYS A 47 11.30 10.19 -14.23
N ARG A 48 11.90 9.54 -13.24
CA ARG A 48 13.09 8.69 -13.42
C ARG A 48 12.75 7.31 -13.97
N MET A 49 11.59 6.77 -13.61
CA MET A 49 11.10 5.46 -14.01
C MET A 49 9.66 5.57 -14.52
N PRO A 50 9.41 6.22 -15.68
CA PRO A 50 8.06 6.43 -16.19
C PRO A 50 7.27 5.13 -16.39
N LYS A 51 7.94 4.03 -16.72
CA LYS A 51 7.33 2.68 -16.86
C LYS A 51 6.85 2.07 -15.54
N CYS A 52 7.28 2.62 -14.41
CA CYS A 52 6.85 2.24 -13.07
C CYS A 52 5.78 3.20 -12.53
N SER A 53 5.24 4.07 -13.36
CA SER A 53 4.16 4.99 -13.02
C SER A 53 3.13 5.03 -14.14
N GLY A 54 1.89 5.41 -13.82
CA GLY A 54 0.81 5.46 -14.79
C GLY A 54 -0.52 5.89 -14.15
N PRO A 55 -1.60 5.94 -14.95
CA PRO A 55 -2.93 6.34 -14.47
C PRO A 55 -3.40 5.53 -13.25
N ASP A 56 -3.04 4.25 -13.21
CA ASP A 56 -3.48 3.32 -12.16
C ASP A 56 -2.57 3.31 -10.92
N THR A 57 -1.52 4.14 -10.87
CA THR A 57 -0.61 4.20 -9.71
C THR A 57 -1.26 4.88 -8.52
N VAL A 58 -2.14 5.86 -8.75
CA VAL A 58 -2.94 6.47 -7.68
C VAL A 58 -4.22 5.66 -7.52
N ARG A 59 -4.38 5.04 -6.35
CA ARG A 59 -5.49 4.14 -6.02
C ARG A 59 -6.43 4.81 -5.02
N ASP A 60 -7.70 4.42 -5.01
CA ASP A 60 -8.73 4.96 -4.12
C ASP A 60 -9.25 3.87 -3.16
N GLN A 61 -9.02 4.06 -1.86
CA GLN A 61 -9.54 3.18 -0.81
C GLN A 61 -11.05 3.38 -0.58
N ALA A 62 -11.65 4.42 -1.17
CA ALA A 62 -13.04 4.80 -1.02
C ALA A 62 -13.47 4.81 0.46
N ASP A 63 -14.58 4.18 0.85
CA ASP A 63 -15.15 4.28 2.20
C ASP A 63 -14.62 3.21 3.19
N CYS A 64 -13.52 2.55 2.83
CA CYS A 64 -12.88 1.55 3.67
C CYS A 64 -11.60 2.11 4.28
N GLY A 65 -11.38 1.89 5.58
CA GLY A 65 -10.17 2.27 6.33
C GLY A 65 -8.95 1.40 5.97
N SER A 66 -8.80 0.98 4.71
CA SER A 66 -7.77 0.07 4.24
C SER A 66 -6.48 0.76 3.79
N CYS A 67 -6.22 2.00 4.21
CA CYS A 67 -5.02 2.74 3.79
C CYS A 67 -3.72 1.98 4.11
N TRP A 68 -3.71 1.20 5.20
CA TRP A 68 -2.61 0.31 5.60
C TRP A 68 -2.27 -0.75 4.53
N ALA A 69 -3.29 -1.37 3.93
CA ALA A 69 -3.14 -2.35 2.88
C ALA A 69 -2.72 -1.66 1.57
N PHE A 70 -3.33 -0.52 1.26
CA PHE A 70 -3.00 0.27 0.06
C PHE A 70 -1.54 0.71 0.07
N SER A 71 -1.05 1.29 1.17
CA SER A 71 0.33 1.74 1.25
C SER A 71 1.32 0.58 1.06
N ALA A 72 1.08 -0.56 1.71
CA ALA A 72 2.02 -1.69 1.67
C ALA A 72 2.00 -2.43 0.33
N VAL A 73 0.81 -2.67 -0.23
CA VAL A 73 0.64 -3.39 -1.50
C VAL A 73 1.16 -2.55 -2.68
N ASN A 74 0.90 -1.24 -2.68
CA ASN A 74 1.41 -0.37 -3.74
C ASN A 74 2.92 -0.17 -3.63
N GLN A 75 3.49 -0.08 -2.42
CA GLN A 75 4.94 -0.10 -2.24
C GLN A 75 5.58 -1.38 -2.77
N LEU A 76 4.97 -2.56 -2.54
CA LEU A 76 5.44 -3.81 -3.12
C LEU A 76 5.42 -3.77 -4.66
N ALA A 77 4.34 -3.29 -5.26
CA ALA A 77 4.23 -3.15 -6.72
C ALA A 77 5.30 -2.20 -7.30
N ASP A 78 5.53 -1.07 -6.64
CA ASP A 78 6.52 -0.08 -7.04
C ASP A 78 7.94 -0.65 -6.96
N ASN A 79 8.30 -1.24 -5.82
CA ASN A 79 9.63 -1.83 -5.60
C ASN A 79 9.94 -2.94 -6.59
N ARG A 80 8.97 -3.79 -6.93
CA ARG A 80 9.17 -4.84 -7.95
C ARG A 80 9.52 -4.26 -9.32
N CYS A 81 8.91 -3.13 -9.70
CA CYS A 81 9.23 -2.47 -10.95
C CYS A 81 10.59 -1.74 -10.89
N ILE A 82 10.86 -1.02 -9.80
CA ILE A 82 12.11 -0.28 -9.58
C ILE A 82 13.32 -1.23 -9.57
N GLN A 83 13.20 -2.35 -8.87
CA GLN A 83 14.21 -3.42 -8.79
C GLN A 83 14.26 -4.30 -10.05
N LYS A 84 13.47 -3.97 -11.09
CA LYS A 84 13.42 -4.66 -12.38
C LYS A 84 13.04 -6.15 -12.29
N LEU A 85 12.34 -6.53 -11.23
CA LEU A 85 11.71 -7.86 -11.11
C LEU A 85 10.54 -7.98 -12.10
N ASP A 86 9.83 -6.88 -12.31
CA ASP A 86 8.80 -6.75 -13.32
C ASP A 86 9.23 -5.78 -14.43
N LYS A 87 8.85 -6.08 -15.69
CA LYS A 87 9.19 -5.21 -16.84
C LYS A 87 8.54 -3.82 -16.75
N LYS A 88 7.34 -3.77 -16.16
CA LYS A 88 6.50 -2.60 -15.89
C LYS A 88 5.79 -2.80 -14.55
N ARG A 89 5.26 -1.73 -13.96
CA ARG A 89 4.47 -1.85 -12.73
C ARG A 89 3.21 -2.68 -12.98
N ILE A 90 2.95 -3.63 -12.10
CA ILE A 90 1.75 -4.48 -12.11
C ILE A 90 0.89 -4.09 -10.93
N GLN A 91 -0.43 -3.97 -11.13
CA GLN A 91 -1.35 -3.69 -10.02
C GLN A 91 -1.56 -4.96 -9.19
N LEU A 92 -1.25 -4.85 -7.91
CA LEU A 92 -1.45 -5.91 -6.91
C LEU A 92 -2.74 -5.65 -6.14
N SER A 93 -3.31 -6.72 -5.59
CA SER A 93 -4.62 -6.69 -4.94
C SER A 93 -4.50 -6.20 -3.50
N GLU A 94 -5.03 -5.00 -3.25
CA GLU A 94 -5.28 -4.54 -1.89
C GLU A 94 -6.41 -5.36 -1.25
N GLN A 95 -7.39 -5.77 -2.05
CA GLN A 95 -8.55 -6.54 -1.60
C GLN A 95 -8.17 -7.86 -0.94
N TYR A 96 -7.24 -8.60 -1.54
CA TYR A 96 -6.81 -9.88 -0.99
C TYR A 96 -6.25 -9.69 0.42
N VAL A 97 -5.40 -8.68 0.61
CA VAL A 97 -4.82 -8.35 1.91
C VAL A 97 -5.90 -7.89 2.90
N VAL A 98 -6.84 -7.04 2.48
CA VAL A 98 -7.96 -6.58 3.31
C VAL A 98 -8.84 -7.76 3.77
N SER A 99 -9.11 -8.73 2.91
CA SER A 99 -9.99 -9.86 3.22
C SER A 99 -9.31 -11.02 3.95
N CYS A 100 -7.98 -11.17 3.82
CA CYS A 100 -7.26 -12.38 4.22
C CYS A 100 -6.16 -12.18 5.26
N ASP A 101 -5.77 -10.95 5.60
CA ASP A 101 -4.87 -10.72 6.74
C ASP A 101 -5.60 -11.06 8.05
N PRO A 102 -5.21 -12.11 8.78
CA PRO A 102 -5.97 -12.56 9.95
C PRO A 102 -5.70 -11.72 11.20
N ILE A 103 -4.73 -10.81 11.17
CA ILE A 103 -4.30 -10.01 12.32
C ILE A 103 -4.84 -8.58 12.21
N ASN A 104 -4.82 -8.00 11.01
CA ASN A 104 -5.41 -6.69 10.77
C ASN A 104 -6.96 -6.76 10.74
N THR A 105 -7.60 -5.60 10.78
CA THR A 105 -9.06 -5.47 10.94
C THR A 105 -9.72 -4.92 9.67
N GLY A 106 -9.20 -5.30 8.50
CA GLY A 106 -9.78 -4.94 7.21
C GLY A 106 -10.08 -3.44 7.06
N CYS A 107 -11.36 -3.10 6.90
CA CYS A 107 -11.84 -1.73 6.75
C CYS A 107 -11.89 -0.90 8.03
N ASP A 108 -11.72 -1.51 9.21
CA ASP A 108 -11.63 -0.80 10.49
C ASP A 108 -10.20 -0.36 10.81
N GLY A 109 -9.23 -0.69 9.95
CA GLY A 109 -7.84 -0.26 10.04
C GLY A 109 -6.85 -1.41 10.14
N GLY A 110 -5.57 -1.05 10.26
CA GLY A 110 -4.49 -2.03 10.32
C GLY A 110 -3.13 -1.41 10.57
N TYR A 111 -2.17 -2.28 10.89
CA TYR A 111 -0.81 -1.94 11.28
C TYR A 111 0.17 -2.24 10.14
N ILE A 112 0.98 -1.24 9.78
CA ILE A 112 1.97 -1.34 8.69
C ILE A 112 2.94 -2.52 8.89
N LYS A 113 3.43 -2.73 10.12
CA LYS A 113 4.35 -3.85 10.42
C LYS A 113 3.71 -5.22 10.20
N VAL A 114 2.43 -5.35 10.57
CA VAL A 114 1.68 -6.60 10.40
C VAL A 114 1.51 -6.91 8.92
N VAL A 115 1.08 -5.93 8.12
CA VAL A 115 0.91 -6.15 6.67
C VAL A 115 2.24 -6.37 5.95
N GLN A 116 3.31 -5.71 6.39
CA GLN A 116 4.66 -5.96 5.87
C GLN A 116 5.07 -7.43 6.10
N HIS A 117 4.87 -7.94 7.32
CA HIS A 117 5.12 -9.36 7.62
C HIS A 117 4.18 -10.29 6.83
N TYR A 118 2.92 -9.91 6.66
CA TYR A 118 1.97 -10.65 5.85
C TYR A 118 2.42 -10.76 4.39
N LEU A 119 2.90 -9.66 3.80
CA LEU A 119 3.40 -9.64 2.42
C LEU A 119 4.68 -10.46 2.22
N ILE A 120 5.50 -10.63 3.26
CA ILE A 120 6.67 -11.55 3.22
C ILE A 120 6.22 -13.01 3.28
N ASN A 121 5.38 -13.36 4.25
CA ASN A 121 5.04 -14.76 4.54
C ASN A 121 3.98 -15.31 3.56
N THR A 122 2.94 -14.53 3.29
CA THR A 122 1.78 -14.92 2.49
C THR A 122 1.80 -14.23 1.12
N GLY A 123 2.05 -12.92 1.08
CA GLY A 123 1.97 -12.12 -0.14
C GLY A 123 0.55 -11.68 -0.49
N THR A 124 0.38 -11.27 -1.75
CA THR A 124 -0.93 -10.92 -2.34
C THR A 124 -1.00 -11.45 -3.77
N VAL A 125 -2.13 -11.26 -4.44
CA VAL A 125 -2.34 -11.61 -5.86
C VAL A 125 -2.44 -10.35 -6.71
N THR A 126 -2.66 -10.49 -8.01
CA THR A 126 -2.94 -9.34 -8.88
C THR A 126 -4.33 -8.76 -8.60
N ASP A 127 -4.52 -7.45 -8.82
CA ASP A 127 -5.85 -6.82 -8.70
C ASP A 127 -6.85 -7.41 -9.70
N LYS A 128 -6.39 -7.90 -10.86
CA LYS A 128 -7.25 -8.63 -11.80
C LYS A 128 -7.82 -9.92 -11.17
N CYS A 129 -7.01 -10.66 -10.42
CA CYS A 129 -7.41 -11.88 -9.73
C CYS A 129 -8.44 -11.57 -8.63
N THR A 130 -8.16 -10.57 -7.79
CA THR A 130 -9.05 -10.15 -6.72
C THR A 130 -9.25 -8.63 -6.76
N PRO A 131 -10.25 -8.14 -7.51
CA PRO A 131 -10.51 -6.70 -7.65
C PRO A 131 -10.97 -6.05 -6.36
N TYR A 132 -10.63 -4.77 -6.19
CA TYR A 132 -11.06 -4.00 -5.02
C TYR A 132 -12.57 -3.70 -4.99
N THR A 133 -13.23 -4.17 -3.92
CA THR A 133 -14.68 -4.06 -3.67
C THR A 133 -15.02 -3.52 -2.28
N SER A 134 -14.08 -3.61 -1.34
CA SER A 134 -14.24 -3.08 0.01
C SER A 134 -14.51 -1.59 0.03
N GLY A 135 -13.94 -0.85 -0.92
CA GLY A 135 -14.15 0.59 -1.02
C GLY A 135 -15.61 1.02 -1.25
N LEU A 136 -16.39 0.22 -1.99
CA LEU A 136 -17.81 0.49 -2.22
C LEU A 136 -18.71 -0.03 -1.10
N SER A 137 -18.29 -1.11 -0.43
CA SER A 137 -19.11 -1.79 0.55
C SER A 137 -18.83 -1.37 1.99
N GLY A 138 -17.69 -0.71 2.25
CA GLY A 138 -17.17 -0.44 3.59
C GLY A 138 -16.87 -1.70 4.39
N ARG A 139 -16.77 -2.88 3.75
CA ARG A 139 -16.62 -4.19 4.39
C ARG A 139 -15.43 -4.95 3.82
N ASP A 140 -14.84 -5.80 4.66
CA ASP A 140 -13.62 -6.56 4.33
C ASP A 140 -13.82 -7.54 3.17
N GLY A 141 -15.04 -8.05 2.99
CA GLY A 141 -15.31 -9.16 2.07
C GLY A 141 -14.85 -10.51 2.61
N LYS A 142 -15.09 -11.59 1.87
CA LYS A 142 -14.61 -12.93 2.22
C LYS A 142 -13.23 -13.14 1.63
N CYS A 143 -12.32 -13.80 2.37
CA CYS A 143 -11.02 -14.21 1.83
C CYS A 143 -11.21 -15.18 0.64
N PRO A 144 -10.87 -14.78 -0.59
CA PRO A 144 -11.09 -15.63 -1.77
C PRO A 144 -10.13 -16.82 -1.78
N GLN A 145 -10.62 -17.95 -2.30
CA GLN A 145 -9.83 -19.17 -2.50
C GLN A 145 -9.36 -19.33 -3.95
N LYS A 146 -9.97 -18.59 -4.88
CA LYS A 146 -9.69 -18.56 -6.32
C LYS A 146 -9.80 -17.12 -6.82
N CYS A 147 -9.20 -16.85 -7.97
CA CYS A 147 -9.40 -15.59 -8.67
C CYS A 147 -10.87 -15.45 -9.13
N LYS A 148 -11.25 -14.21 -9.49
CA LYS A 148 -12.59 -13.89 -10.03
C LYS A 148 -12.95 -14.69 -11.30
N ASP A 149 -11.95 -15.14 -12.06
CA ASP A 149 -12.10 -15.97 -13.26
C ASP A 149 -11.92 -17.48 -12.98
N ASP A 150 -12.07 -17.90 -11.72
CA ASP A 150 -11.95 -19.27 -11.20
C ASP A 150 -10.55 -19.92 -11.31
N SER A 151 -9.57 -19.17 -11.82
CA SER A 151 -8.16 -19.59 -11.82
C SER A 151 -7.55 -19.66 -10.41
N GLU A 152 -6.46 -20.40 -10.28
CA GLU A 152 -5.75 -20.56 -9.01
C GLU A 152 -5.02 -19.27 -8.59
N LEU A 153 -4.86 -19.08 -7.29
CA LEU A 153 -4.18 -17.91 -6.73
C LEU A 153 -2.67 -17.98 -6.99
N GLU A 154 -2.13 -17.00 -7.70
CA GLU A 154 -0.69 -16.82 -7.89
C GLU A 154 -0.16 -15.71 -6.97
N PHE A 155 0.62 -16.12 -5.96
CA PHE A 155 1.10 -15.21 -4.92
C PHE A 155 2.37 -14.46 -5.31
N ILE A 156 2.34 -13.16 -5.07
CA ILE A 156 3.44 -12.21 -5.21
C ILE A 156 3.82 -11.74 -3.80
N LYS A 157 5.07 -11.98 -3.41
CA LYS A 157 5.58 -11.73 -2.06
C LYS A 157 6.65 -10.67 -2.04
N ALA A 158 6.77 -9.99 -0.90
CA ALA A 158 7.97 -9.24 -0.55
C ALA A 158 9.08 -10.22 -0.11
N THR A 159 10.34 -9.89 -0.36
CA THR A 159 11.49 -10.69 0.08
C THR A 159 11.99 -10.26 1.46
N LYS A 160 11.99 -8.95 1.72
CA LYS A 160 12.39 -8.33 2.98
C LYS A 160 11.69 -6.99 3.16
N THR A 161 11.68 -6.51 4.40
CA THR A 161 11.22 -5.16 4.75
C THR A 161 12.18 -4.55 5.76
N GLU A 162 12.46 -3.26 5.62
CA GLU A 162 13.30 -2.49 6.55
C GLU A 162 12.49 -1.30 7.06
N ASN A 163 12.53 -1.07 8.37
CA ASN A 163 11.93 0.12 8.96
C ASN A 163 12.96 1.25 8.95
N VAL A 164 12.75 2.24 8.09
CA VAL A 164 13.65 3.38 7.93
C VAL A 164 12.89 4.65 8.28
N CYS A 165 12.93 5.00 9.57
CA CYS A 165 12.29 6.20 10.11
C CYS A 165 13.13 6.84 11.22
N ALA A 166 14.44 6.57 11.24
CA ALA A 166 15.35 7.05 12.29
C ALA A 166 15.58 8.56 12.18
N ASP A 167 15.76 9.03 10.95
CA ASP A 167 16.04 10.42 10.61
C ASP A 167 15.70 10.69 9.14
N GLU A 168 15.66 11.97 8.76
CA GLU A 168 15.34 12.41 7.40
C GLU A 168 16.36 11.93 6.37
N GLU A 169 17.65 11.91 6.73
CA GLU A 169 18.75 11.46 5.88
C GLU A 169 18.54 9.99 5.46
N SER A 170 18.25 9.14 6.44
CA SER A 170 18.00 7.71 6.23
C SER A 170 16.79 7.48 5.34
N ILE A 171 15.71 8.25 5.52
CA ILE A 171 14.51 8.18 4.67
C ILE A 171 14.86 8.59 3.23
N LYS A 172 15.61 9.69 3.04
CA LYS A 172 16.06 10.12 1.71
C LYS A 172 16.90 9.04 1.03
N VAL A 173 17.82 8.42 1.75
CA VAL A 173 18.67 7.32 1.25
C VAL A 173 17.84 6.09 0.86
N ALA A 174 16.85 5.71 1.68
CA ALA A 174 15.97 4.60 1.36
C ALA A 174 15.13 4.86 0.09
N ILE A 175 14.55 6.06 -0.01
CA ILE A 175 13.73 6.44 -1.17
C ILE A 175 14.55 6.44 -2.47
N THR A 176 15.81 6.87 -2.43
CA THR A 176 16.64 6.98 -3.65
C THR A 176 17.21 5.65 -4.12
N LYS A 177 17.44 4.70 -3.21
CA LYS A 177 17.98 3.37 -3.54
C LYS A 177 16.96 2.42 -4.18
N GLY A 178 15.67 2.59 -3.86
CA GLY A 178 14.60 1.68 -4.31
C GLY A 178 14.69 0.30 -3.66
#